data_AF-A0A846SXK5-F1
#
_entry.id   AF-A0A846SXK5-F1
#
_cell.length_a   1.000
_cell.length_b   1.000
_cell.length_c   1.000
_cell.angle_alpha   90.00
_cell.angle_beta   90.00
_cell.angle_gamma   90.00
#
_symmetry.space_group_name_H-M   'P 1'
#
loop_
_entity.id
_entity.type
_entity.pdbx_description
1 polymer ?
#
loop_
_entity_poly.entity_id
_entity_poly.type
_entity_poly.pdbx_seq_one_letter_code
_entity_poly.pdbx_strand_id
1 'polypeptide(L)'
;MTQRTLSLDECVDNHSGGKVYEAIPDPQPSPEDAVLVQRRLEDIRAALRSIPEREQIIIRYRFGLGDAEELTLDAIGKLLELSRERVRQLQNEALGQLRERLRASYGGRGMGPDLPSYEERWNF
;
A
#
# COMPACT_ATOMS: atom_id res chain seq x y z
N MET A 1 -15.78 42.82 7.00
CA MET A 1 -14.83 41.92 7.69
C MET A 1 -14.02 41.18 6.61
N THR A 2 -13.13 41.89 5.90
CA THR A 2 -11.66 41.96 6.08
C THR A 2 -10.91 40.73 5.56
N GLN A 3 -10.71 40.68 4.24
CA GLN A 3 -9.62 39.94 3.62
C GLN A 3 -8.31 40.55 4.10
N ARG A 4 -7.48 39.76 4.76
CA ARG A 4 -6.16 40.18 5.24
C ARG A 4 -5.16 39.89 4.12
N THR A 5 -5.03 40.85 3.22
CA THR A 5 -3.90 40.97 2.28
C THR A 5 -2.62 41.12 3.11
N LEU A 6 -1.72 40.14 3.02
CA LEU A 6 -0.34 40.31 3.46
C LEU A 6 0.50 40.47 2.18
N SER A 7 1.16 41.63 2.11
CA SER A 7 1.93 42.15 0.99
C SER A 7 3.00 41.18 0.50
N LEU A 8 3.10 41.09 -0.83
CA LEU A 8 4.15 40.41 -1.57
C LEU A 8 5.29 41.40 -1.85
N ASP A 9 5.93 41.95 -0.82
CA ASP A 9 7.07 42.86 -0.99
C ASP A 9 7.98 42.78 0.25
N GLU A 10 8.73 41.69 0.37
CA GLU A 10 9.98 41.69 1.12
C GLU A 10 11.03 41.05 0.21
N CYS A 11 12.04 41.85 -0.13
CA CYS A 11 12.98 41.66 -1.22
C CYS A 11 13.56 40.25 -1.31
N VAL A 12 13.38 39.62 -2.47
CA VAL A 12 14.23 38.51 -2.93
C VAL A 12 15.59 39.12 -3.31
N ASP A 13 16.50 39.16 -2.36
CA ASP A 13 17.90 39.53 -2.58
C ASP A 13 18.72 38.28 -2.94
N ASN A 14 19.69 38.50 -3.83
CA ASN A 14 20.09 37.59 -4.88
C ASN A 14 21.48 37.00 -4.61
N HIS A 15 21.61 35.68 -4.49
CA HIS A 15 22.80 34.98 -5.01
C HIS A 15 22.62 33.46 -5.20
N SER A 16 22.03 33.08 -6.34
CA SER A 16 22.38 31.92 -7.19
C SER A 16 21.18 31.61 -8.08
N GLY A 17 21.28 31.95 -9.36
CA GLY A 17 20.23 31.80 -10.37
C GLY A 17 19.90 30.35 -10.75
N GLY A 18 19.57 29.52 -9.78
CA GLY A 18 18.91 28.23 -9.98
C GLY A 18 17.41 28.47 -10.04
N LYS A 19 16.85 28.40 -11.24
CA LYS A 19 15.45 28.69 -11.48
C LYS A 19 14.58 27.66 -10.76
N VAL A 20 13.80 28.11 -9.77
CA VAL A 20 12.93 27.27 -8.93
C VAL A 20 11.81 26.53 -9.68
N TYR A 21 11.68 26.72 -10.99
CA TYR A 21 10.76 25.94 -11.81
C TYR A 21 11.33 24.59 -12.28
N GLU A 22 12.62 24.32 -12.06
CA GLU A 22 13.30 23.08 -12.49
C GLU A 22 13.23 21.96 -11.43
N ALA A 23 12.63 22.23 -10.27
CA ALA A 23 12.55 21.29 -9.16
C ALA A 23 11.10 20.94 -8.76
N ILE A 24 10.18 20.91 -9.74
CA ILE A 24 8.92 20.19 -9.55
C ILE A 24 9.20 18.76 -10.03
N PRO A 25 9.47 17.79 -9.13
CA PRO A 25 9.57 16.39 -9.54
C PRO A 25 8.26 16.00 -10.22
N ASP A 26 8.38 15.50 -11.44
CA ASP A 26 7.27 14.95 -12.19
C ASP A 26 6.63 13.85 -11.32
N PRO A 27 5.33 13.92 -10.99
CA PRO A 27 4.67 12.90 -10.17
C PRO A 27 4.50 11.56 -10.91
N GLN A 28 5.00 11.44 -12.15
CA GLN A 28 4.99 10.18 -12.88
C GLN A 28 6.07 9.23 -12.31
N PRO A 29 5.70 7.99 -11.94
CA PRO A 29 6.67 7.01 -11.47
C PRO A 29 7.71 6.77 -12.56
N SER A 30 8.99 6.70 -12.17
CA SER A 30 10.06 6.35 -13.10
C SER A 30 9.76 4.99 -13.75
N PRO A 31 10.17 4.71 -14.99
CA PRO A 31 10.01 3.40 -15.61
C PRO A 31 10.56 2.25 -14.74
N GLU A 32 11.61 2.48 -13.94
CA GLU A 32 12.11 1.51 -12.97
C GLU A 32 11.16 1.30 -11.78
N ASP A 33 10.51 2.37 -11.30
CA ASP A 33 9.48 2.30 -10.26
C ASP A 33 8.24 1.56 -10.77
N ALA A 34 7.84 1.81 -12.02
CA ALA A 34 6.73 1.12 -12.66
C ALA A 34 6.98 -0.40 -12.75
N VAL A 35 8.19 -0.82 -13.15
CA VAL A 35 8.56 -2.24 -13.18
C VAL A 35 8.57 -2.85 -11.78
N LEU A 36 9.06 -2.11 -10.79
CA LEU A 36 9.09 -2.56 -9.40
C LEU A 36 7.68 -2.72 -8.81
N VAL A 37 6.77 -1.79 -9.08
CA VAL A 37 5.36 -1.87 -8.66
C VAL A 37 4.68 -3.08 -9.29
N GLN A 38 4.89 -3.31 -10.60
CA GLN A 38 4.28 -4.45 -11.29
C GLN A 38 4.76 -5.79 -10.71
N ARG A 39 6.06 -5.92 -10.42
CA ARG A 39 6.59 -7.12 -9.74
C ARG A 39 5.99 -7.35 -8.36
N ARG A 40 5.84 -6.29 -7.55
CA ARG A 40 5.18 -6.40 -6.24
C ARG A 40 3.73 -6.86 -6.36
N LEU A 41 3.00 -6.37 -7.36
CA LEU A 41 1.62 -6.81 -7.61
C LEU A 41 1.56 -8.27 -8.04
N GLU A 42 2.51 -8.74 -8.84
CA GLU A 42 2.64 -10.16 -9.20
C GLU A 42 2.92 -11.03 -7.98
N ASP A 43 3.82 -10.62 -7.09
CA ASP A 43 4.13 -11.34 -5.85
C ASP A 43 2.89 -11.44 -4.95
N ILE A 44 2.13 -10.36 -4.79
CA ILE A 44 0.86 -10.35 -4.04
C ILE A 44 -0.16 -11.29 -4.69
N ARG A 45 -0.31 -11.26 -6.02
CA ARG A 45 -1.22 -12.17 -6.74
C ARG A 45 -0.81 -13.63 -6.59
N ALA A 46 0.49 -13.93 -6.64
CA ALA A 46 1.02 -15.28 -6.44
C ALA A 46 0.78 -15.76 -5.01
N ALA A 47 0.97 -14.89 -4.01
CA ALA A 47 0.68 -15.19 -2.62
C ALA A 47 -0.83 -15.41 -2.40
N LEU A 48 -1.70 -14.59 -2.99
CA LEU A 48 -3.16 -14.78 -2.92
C LEU A 48 -3.60 -16.12 -3.52
N ARG A 49 -3.05 -16.53 -4.66
CA ARG A 49 -3.41 -17.82 -5.30
C ARG A 49 -3.12 -19.06 -4.44
N SER A 50 -2.34 -18.90 -3.37
CA SER A 50 -1.89 -20.00 -2.55
C SER A 50 -2.65 -20.22 -1.25
N ILE A 51 -3.44 -19.24 -0.84
CA ILE A 51 -4.36 -19.38 0.29
C ILE A 51 -5.70 -19.94 -0.22
N PRO A 52 -6.51 -20.57 0.63
CA PRO A 52 -7.83 -21.09 0.25
C PRO A 52 -8.71 -20.03 -0.43
N GLU A 53 -9.51 -20.43 -1.41
CA GLU A 53 -10.38 -19.53 -2.18
C GLU A 53 -11.28 -18.66 -1.28
N ARG A 54 -11.80 -19.24 -0.20
CA ARG A 54 -12.61 -18.51 0.77
C ARG A 54 -11.85 -17.37 1.45
N GLU A 55 -10.59 -17.59 1.78
CA GLU A 55 -9.70 -16.57 2.36
C GLU A 55 -9.29 -15.52 1.33
N GLN A 56 -9.06 -15.94 0.08
CA GLN A 56 -8.82 -15.01 -1.04
C GLN A 56 -9.98 -14.04 -1.20
N ILE A 57 -11.22 -14.54 -1.16
CA ILE A 57 -12.43 -13.73 -1.27
C ILE A 57 -12.47 -12.70 -0.14
N ILE A 58 -12.23 -13.14 1.11
CA ILE A 58 -12.20 -12.24 2.27
C ILE A 58 -11.15 -11.14 2.11
N ILE A 59 -9.92 -11.48 1.71
CA ILE A 59 -8.85 -10.50 1.52
C ILE A 59 -9.12 -9.57 0.33
N ARG A 60 -9.64 -10.09 -0.79
CA ARG A 60 -9.98 -9.27 -1.96
C ARG A 60 -11.04 -8.24 -1.65
N TYR A 61 -12.14 -8.63 -1.01
CA TYR A 61 -13.17 -7.69 -0.59
C TYR A 61 -12.71 -6.81 0.56
N ARG A 62 -11.86 -7.29 1.48
CA ARG A 62 -11.43 -6.46 2.61
C ARG A 62 -10.51 -5.30 2.20
N PHE A 63 -9.73 -5.47 1.13
CA PHE A 63 -8.72 -4.50 0.69
C PHE A 63 -8.98 -3.95 -0.72
N GLY A 64 -10.13 -4.25 -1.33
CA GLY A 64 -10.48 -3.78 -2.66
C GLY A 64 -9.51 -4.25 -3.77
N LEU A 65 -9.08 -5.52 -3.72
CA LEU A 65 -8.04 -6.02 -4.63
C LEU A 65 -8.62 -6.54 -5.96
N GLY A 66 -8.13 -5.98 -7.06
CA GLY A 66 -8.62 -6.28 -8.42
C GLY A 66 -9.92 -5.54 -8.68
N ASP A 67 -10.94 -6.25 -9.15
CA ASP A 67 -12.28 -5.70 -9.43
C ASP A 67 -13.24 -5.76 -8.22
N ALA A 68 -12.75 -6.10 -7.02
CA ALA A 68 -13.57 -6.18 -5.82
C ALA A 68 -13.65 -4.81 -5.12
N GLU A 69 -14.85 -4.43 -4.67
CA GLU A 69 -15.04 -3.25 -3.81
C GLU A 69 -14.59 -3.54 -2.38
N GLU A 70 -14.10 -2.51 -1.66
CA GLU A 70 -13.80 -2.64 -0.24
C GLU A 70 -15.08 -2.84 0.58
N LEU A 71 -15.16 -3.95 1.32
CA LEU A 71 -16.27 -4.30 2.19
C LEU A 71 -15.83 -4.46 3.65
N THR A 72 -16.77 -4.19 4.55
CA THR A 72 -16.58 -4.43 5.99
C THR A 72 -16.65 -5.92 6.33
N LEU A 73 -16.07 -6.32 7.47
CA LEU A 73 -16.15 -7.71 7.95
C LEU A 73 -17.59 -8.22 8.13
N ASP A 74 -18.51 -7.32 8.47
CA ASP A 74 -19.93 -7.65 8.61
C ASP A 74 -20.59 -7.93 7.25
N ALA A 75 -20.31 -7.08 6.24
CA ALA A 75 -20.80 -7.28 4.88
C ALA A 75 -20.23 -8.55 4.24
N ILE A 76 -18.94 -8.81 4.44
CA ILE A 76 -18.28 -10.05 4.00
C ILE A 76 -18.88 -11.27 4.72
N GLY A 77 -19.19 -11.14 6.01
CA GLY A 77 -19.85 -12.19 6.79
C GLY A 77 -21.22 -12.54 6.24
N LYS A 78 -22.03 -11.53 5.89
CA LYS A 78 -23.33 -11.73 5.23
C LYS A 78 -23.20 -12.40 3.86
N LEU A 79 -22.19 -12.02 3.07
CA LEU A 79 -21.93 -12.60 1.75
C LEU A 79 -21.53 -14.09 1.82
N LEU A 80 -20.74 -14.46 2.83
CA LEU A 80 -20.19 -15.81 2.99
C LEU A 80 -20.96 -16.69 3.98
N GLU A 81 -22.10 -16.22 4.47
CA GLU A 81 -22.92 -16.84 5.51
C GLU A 81 -22.09 -17.21 6.77
N LEU A 82 -21.23 -16.28 7.19
CA LEU A 82 -20.35 -16.40 8.33
C LEU A 82 -20.61 -15.31 9.37
N SER A 83 -20.31 -15.63 10.63
CA SER A 83 -20.22 -14.60 11.65
C SER A 83 -19.05 -13.65 11.38
N ARG A 84 -19.20 -12.39 11.78
CA ARG A 84 -18.14 -11.37 11.73
C ARG A 84 -16.83 -11.88 12.34
N GLU A 85 -16.92 -12.58 13.47
CA GLU A 85 -15.76 -13.11 14.17
C GLU A 85 -15.08 -14.23 13.38
N ARG A 86 -15.85 -15.08 12.69
CA ARG A 86 -15.26 -16.11 11.82
C ARG A 86 -14.55 -15.49 10.62
N VAL A 87 -15.10 -14.42 10.04
CA VAL A 87 -14.42 -13.66 8.96
C VAL A 87 -13.13 -13.03 9.48
N ARG A 88 -13.12 -12.47 10.69
CA ARG A 88 -11.91 -11.90 11.33
C ARG A 88 -10.82 -12.96 11.51
N GLN A 89 -11.19 -14.16 11.96
CA GLN A 89 -10.24 -15.28 12.11
C GLN A 89 -9.62 -15.67 10.77
N LEU A 90 -10.46 -15.90 9.75
CA LEU A 90 -10.00 -16.25 8.40
C LEU A 90 -9.14 -15.14 7.78
N GLN A 91 -9.47 -13.86 8.02
CA GLN A 91 -8.63 -12.74 7.60
C GLN A 91 -7.24 -12.82 8.23
N ASN A 92 -7.15 -13.07 9.53
CA ASN A 92 -5.86 -13.16 10.23
C ASN A 92 -5.04 -14.38 9.78
N GLU A 93 -5.69 -15.53 9.59
CA GLU A 93 -5.06 -16.73 9.04
C GLU A 93 -4.49 -16.48 7.64
N ALA A 94 -5.27 -15.82 6.77
CA ALA A 94 -4.84 -15.44 5.43
C ALA A 94 -3.67 -14.46 5.45
N LEU A 95 -3.74 -13.41 6.29
CA LEU A 95 -2.66 -12.42 6.43
C LEU A 95 -1.37 -13.07 6.96
N GLY A 96 -1.46 -14.01 7.89
CA GLY A 96 -0.31 -14.77 8.39
C GLY A 96 0.38 -15.56 7.26
N GLN A 97 -0.41 -16.29 6.47
CA GLN A 97 0.10 -17.05 5.32
C GLN A 97 0.72 -16.15 4.25
N LEU A 98 0.07 -15.01 3.94
CA LEU A 98 0.58 -14.04 2.97
C LEU A 98 1.93 -13.44 3.44
N ARG A 99 2.05 -13.08 4.72
CA ARG A 99 3.30 -12.54 5.29
C ARG A 99 4.46 -13.52 5.18
N GLU A 100 4.25 -14.78 5.55
CA GLU A 100 5.29 -15.80 5.49
C GLU A 100 5.76 -16.01 4.05
N ARG A 101 4.83 -16.03 3.09
CA ARG A 101 5.14 -16.20 1.67
C ARG A 101 5.86 -15.02 1.06
N LEU A 102 5.44 -13.81 1.38
CA LEU A 102 6.14 -12.60 0.95
C LEU A 102 7.55 -12.57 1.57
N ARG A 103 7.69 -12.92 2.86
CA ARG A 103 9.01 -13.02 3.49
C ARG A 103 9.91 -14.04 2.78
N ALA A 104 9.38 -15.20 2.41
CA ALA A 104 10.12 -16.22 1.66
C ALA A 104 10.50 -15.72 0.24
N SER A 105 9.62 -14.99 -0.44
CA SER A 105 9.90 -14.45 -1.78
C SER A 105 10.95 -13.33 -1.75
N TYR A 106 10.97 -12.50 -0.70
CA TYR A 106 12.00 -11.47 -0.51
C TYR A 106 13.31 -12.02 0.10
N GLY A 107 13.25 -13.07 0.91
CA GLY A 107 14.41 -13.69 1.58
C GLY A 107 15.24 -14.63 0.69
N GLY A 108 14.66 -15.14 -0.40
CA GLY A 108 15.36 -16.05 -1.32
C GLY A 108 16.17 -15.35 -2.43
N ARG A 109 16.06 -14.04 -2.58
CA ARG A 109 16.71 -13.29 -3.67
C ARG A 109 17.27 -11.96 -3.14
N GLY A 110 18.40 -12.05 -2.43
CA GLY A 110 19.32 -10.95 -2.09
C GLY A 110 18.72 -9.55 -2.05
N MET A 111 18.02 -9.19 -0.97
CA MET A 111 17.73 -7.80 -0.64
C MET A 111 18.70 -7.37 0.47
N GLY A 112 19.61 -6.45 0.14
CA GLY A 112 20.50 -5.78 1.09
C GLY A 112 19.75 -4.90 2.10
N PRO A 113 20.46 -4.32 3.08
CA PRO A 113 19.96 -3.92 4.40
C PRO A 113 19.15 -2.60 4.48
N ASP A 114 18.47 -2.18 3.41
CA ASP A 114 17.81 -0.87 3.33
C ASP A 114 16.27 -0.90 3.51
N LEU A 115 15.74 -1.89 4.23
CA LEU A 115 14.39 -1.75 4.78
C LEU A 115 14.51 -0.98 6.10
N PRO A 116 14.04 0.28 6.19
CA PRO A 116 13.94 0.96 7.49
C PRO A 116 13.09 0.09 8.40
N SER A 117 13.56 -0.14 9.63
CA SER A 117 12.94 -1.04 10.61
C SER A 117 11.45 -0.75 10.75
N TYR A 118 10.61 -1.57 10.09
CA TYR A 118 9.15 -1.47 10.10
C TYR A 118 8.58 -2.27 11.28
N GLU A 119 9.20 -2.17 12.46
CA GLU A 119 8.68 -2.84 13.67
C GLU A 119 7.59 -2.05 14.38
N GLU A 120 7.31 -0.80 14.01
CA GLU A 120 6.38 0.06 14.79
C GLU A 120 5.14 0.57 14.04
N ARG A 121 4.97 0.27 12.74
CA ARG A 121 3.84 0.84 11.95
C ARG A 121 2.67 -0.10 11.68
N TRP A 122 2.73 -1.37 12.09
CA TRP A 122 1.62 -2.32 11.92
C TRP A 122 1.07 -2.85 13.24
N ASN A 123 0.78 -1.94 14.17
CA ASN A 123 -0.20 -2.21 15.23
C ASN A 123 -1.54 -1.62 14.78
N PHE A 124 -2.48 -2.52 14.49
CA PHE A 124 -3.90 -2.21 14.31
C PHE A 124 -4.57 -2.08 15.68
#